data_AF-G1PLA2-F1
#
_entry.id   AF-G1PLA2-F1
#
_cell.length_a   1.000
_cell.length_b   1.000
_cell.length_c   1.000
_cell.angle_alpha   90.00
_cell.angle_beta   90.00
_cell.angle_gamma   90.00
#
_symmetry.space_group_name_H-M   'P 1'
#
loop_
_entity.id
_entity.type
_entity.pdbx_description
1 polymer ?
#
loop_
_entity_poly.entity_id
_entity_poly.type
_entity_poly.pdbx_seq_one_letter_code
_entity_poly.pdbx_strand_id
1 'polypeptide(L)'
;MAASMAGGCGIAMGLARSVGAARALRPAPSSVACCARAGPGRQQSTGPSQPDAFKPPPKPVIVDKRRPPRPETRFLSPEFIPPRGRTNPLKFQVERQDMLERRKVLHIPEFYVGSILRVTTADPYASGKTSQFLGICIQRSGRGLGATFILRNTIEGQGVEICFELYNPRIQEIQVVKLEKRLDDSLLYLRDALPEYCTFDVNMKPVQHDSGQEVPVNQLKVRMKPKPWSKRWERPKFNIKGIRFDLHLTEEQMKEAQKWSRPWLEFDMMREYDTSKIEAAIWDEIEASKKS
;
A
#
# COMPACT_ATOMS: atom_id res chain seq x y z
N MET A 1 37.90 -42.52 -45.31
CA MET A 1 38.84 -42.29 -44.18
C MET A 1 37.98 -42.25 -42.93
N ALA A 2 37.80 -43.34 -42.16
CA ALA A 2 38.73 -43.92 -41.17
C ALA A 2 39.17 -42.85 -40.14
N ALA A 3 39.16 -42.99 -38.81
CA ALA A 3 38.84 -44.00 -37.80
C ALA A 3 38.58 -43.23 -36.47
N SER A 4 37.74 -43.65 -35.51
CA SER A 4 37.98 -44.56 -34.36
C SER A 4 39.27 -44.36 -33.53
N MET A 5 39.17 -44.74 -32.24
CA MET A 5 40.14 -44.82 -31.11
C MET A 5 40.03 -43.65 -30.11
N ALA A 6 39.50 -43.76 -28.88
CA ALA A 6 39.61 -44.74 -27.78
C ALA A 6 40.92 -44.68 -26.96
N GLY A 7 40.77 -44.65 -25.62
CA GLY A 7 41.82 -44.84 -24.60
C GLY A 7 41.80 -43.72 -23.54
N GLY A 8 41.48 -43.91 -22.26
CA GLY A 8 41.31 -45.12 -21.45
C GLY A 8 42.57 -45.43 -20.61
N CYS A 9 42.56 -45.05 -19.32
CA CYS A 9 43.27 -45.59 -18.12
C CYS A 9 43.46 -44.44 -17.12
N GLY A 10 43.08 -44.47 -15.85
CA GLY A 10 42.89 -45.59 -14.92
C GLY A 10 44.00 -45.53 -13.87
N ILE A 11 43.67 -45.26 -12.60
CA ILE A 11 44.22 -45.90 -11.38
C ILE A 11 43.31 -45.54 -10.19
N ALA A 12 43.07 -46.56 -9.38
CA ALA A 12 42.16 -46.64 -8.25
C ALA A 12 42.89 -46.68 -6.90
N MET A 13 42.07 -46.75 -5.83
CA MET A 13 42.32 -46.99 -4.40
C MET A 13 42.08 -45.74 -3.54
N GLY A 14 41.28 -45.73 -2.48
CA GLY A 14 40.45 -46.76 -1.87
C GLY A 14 39.85 -46.25 -0.55
N LEU A 15 38.65 -46.76 -0.23
CA LEU A 15 38.08 -47.02 1.11
C LEU A 15 38.00 -45.90 2.16
N ALA A 16 36.76 -45.46 2.45
CA ALA A 16 36.22 -45.51 3.81
C ALA A 16 34.67 -45.43 3.79
N ARG A 17 34.02 -46.49 4.28
CA ARG A 17 32.59 -46.55 4.60
C ARG A 17 32.32 -45.77 5.89
N SER A 18 31.25 -44.98 5.94
CA SER A 18 30.55 -44.76 7.21
C SER A 18 29.04 -44.65 6.97
N VAL A 19 28.32 -45.52 7.67
CA VAL A 19 26.87 -45.64 7.71
C VAL A 19 26.41 -44.91 8.97
N GLY A 20 25.71 -43.79 8.81
CA GLY A 20 25.11 -43.05 9.92
C GLY A 20 23.72 -43.58 10.26
N ALA A 21 23.61 -44.24 11.41
CA ALA A 21 22.42 -44.92 11.89
C ALA A 21 21.28 -43.97 12.29
N ALA A 22 20.06 -44.29 11.83
CA ALA A 22 18.82 -43.72 12.34
C ALA A 22 18.54 -44.26 13.75
N ARG A 23 18.45 -43.37 14.75
CA ARG A 23 18.13 -43.73 16.13
C ARG A 23 16.64 -43.56 16.37
N ALA A 24 15.94 -44.70 16.43
CA ALA A 24 14.55 -44.78 16.83
C ALA A 24 14.39 -44.41 18.32
N LEU A 25 13.47 -43.48 18.62
CA LEU A 25 13.01 -43.20 19.98
C LEU A 25 11.84 -44.13 20.31
N ARG A 26 12.05 -45.03 21.26
CA ARG A 26 11.02 -45.89 21.88
C ARG A 26 10.67 -45.36 23.29
N PRO A 27 9.45 -45.67 23.78
CA PRO A 27 8.79 -44.91 24.85
C PRO A 27 9.34 -45.23 26.25
N ALA A 28 9.19 -44.27 27.16
CA ALA A 28 9.61 -44.38 28.55
C ALA A 28 8.75 -45.39 29.34
N PRO A 29 9.34 -46.10 30.33
CA PRO A 29 8.63 -47.07 31.16
C PRO A 29 7.82 -46.40 32.29
N SER A 30 6.72 -47.07 32.62
CA SER A 30 5.86 -46.83 33.78
C SER A 30 6.64 -46.87 35.10
N SER A 31 6.61 -45.76 35.85
CA SER A 31 7.13 -45.70 37.21
C SER A 31 6.09 -46.18 38.21
N VAL A 32 6.58 -47.08 39.06
CA VAL A 32 5.89 -47.84 40.09
C VAL A 32 5.51 -46.94 41.28
N ALA A 33 4.37 -47.28 41.88
CA ALA A 33 3.80 -46.69 43.06
C ALA A 33 4.78 -46.61 44.25
N CYS A 34 4.89 -45.43 44.85
CA CYS A 34 5.35 -45.25 46.22
C CYS A 34 4.19 -44.75 47.08
N CYS A 35 3.62 -45.65 47.87
CA CYS A 35 2.67 -45.32 48.93
C CYS A 35 3.40 -44.57 50.05
N ALA A 36 3.30 -43.24 50.08
CA ALA A 36 3.56 -42.46 51.28
C ALA A 36 2.23 -42.26 52.03
N ARG A 37 2.14 -42.81 53.24
CA ARG A 37 1.00 -42.70 54.15
C ARG A 37 0.73 -41.23 54.49
N ALA A 38 -0.46 -40.74 54.18
CA ALA A 38 -0.95 -39.48 54.70
C ALA A 38 -1.51 -39.68 56.12
N GLY A 39 -0.89 -39.03 57.11
CA GLY A 39 -1.47 -38.84 58.44
C GLY A 39 -2.58 -37.78 58.43
N PRO A 40 -3.47 -37.76 59.43
CA PRO A 40 -4.67 -36.92 59.40
C PRO A 40 -4.31 -35.50 59.81
N GLY A 41 -4.74 -34.49 59.04
CA GLY A 41 -4.51 -33.12 59.45
C GLY A 41 -5.05 -32.06 58.51
N ARG A 42 -6.22 -31.56 58.90
CA ARG A 42 -6.73 -30.20 58.63
C ARG A 42 -7.49 -30.01 57.31
N GLN A 43 -8.82 -30.04 57.44
CA GLN A 43 -9.71 -29.33 56.53
C GLN A 43 -9.26 -27.87 56.41
N GLN A 44 -8.99 -27.41 55.19
CA GLN A 44 -8.99 -25.99 54.87
C GLN A 44 -9.88 -25.77 53.64
N SER A 45 -11.03 -25.16 53.94
CA SER A 45 -11.79 -24.19 53.15
C SER A 45 -11.83 -24.41 51.64
N THR A 46 -13.03 -24.75 51.17
CA THR A 46 -13.60 -24.26 49.91
C THR A 46 -13.28 -22.77 49.74
N GLY A 47 -12.40 -22.45 48.77
CA GLY A 47 -12.06 -21.09 48.34
C GLY A 47 -12.18 -20.97 46.81
N PRO A 48 -12.55 -19.80 46.28
CA PRO A 48 -13.14 -19.66 44.95
C PRO A 48 -12.12 -19.48 43.81
N SER A 49 -12.56 -19.89 42.62
CA SER A 49 -12.11 -19.52 41.26
C SER A 49 -10.62 -19.69 40.90
N GLN A 50 -10.37 -20.41 39.81
CA GLN A 50 -9.10 -20.45 39.09
C GLN A 50 -8.54 -19.03 38.85
N PRO A 51 -7.20 -18.84 38.82
CA PRO A 51 -6.63 -17.52 38.56
C PRO A 51 -7.11 -17.04 37.18
N ASP A 52 -7.81 -15.91 37.16
CA ASP A 52 -8.32 -15.27 35.95
C ASP A 52 -7.20 -15.19 34.89
N ALA A 53 -7.44 -15.77 33.72
CA ALA A 53 -6.51 -15.74 32.60
C ALA A 53 -6.15 -14.28 32.26
N PHE A 54 -4.85 -14.01 32.04
CA PHE A 54 -4.35 -12.67 31.69
C PHE A 54 -5.16 -12.06 30.54
N LYS A 55 -5.90 -10.98 30.84
CA LYS A 55 -6.63 -10.20 29.84
C LYS A 55 -5.66 -9.20 29.21
N PRO A 56 -5.44 -9.23 27.89
CA PRO A 56 -4.52 -8.30 27.25
C PRO A 56 -5.01 -6.85 27.48
N PRO A 57 -4.11 -5.91 27.82
CA PRO A 57 -4.49 -4.55 28.09
C PRO A 57 -5.03 -3.87 26.82
N PRO A 58 -5.99 -2.93 26.96
CA PRO A 58 -6.41 -2.10 25.84
C PRO A 58 -5.24 -1.25 25.34
N LYS A 59 -5.21 -0.95 24.03
CA LYS A 59 -4.20 -0.06 23.46
C LYS A 59 -4.34 1.34 24.07
N PRO A 60 -3.25 1.93 24.61
CA PRO A 60 -3.33 3.26 25.19
C PRO A 60 -3.58 4.32 24.11
N VAL A 61 -4.57 5.19 24.33
CA VAL A 61 -4.79 6.36 23.49
C VAL A 61 -3.96 7.50 24.06
N ILE A 62 -2.87 7.84 23.38
CA ILE A 62 -1.94 8.89 23.82
C ILE A 62 -2.38 10.21 23.18
N VAL A 63 -2.94 11.13 23.96
CA VAL A 63 -3.25 12.49 23.51
C VAL A 63 -2.38 13.48 24.28
N ASP A 64 -1.47 14.15 23.57
CA ASP A 64 -0.63 15.18 24.16
C ASP A 64 -1.40 16.51 24.28
N LYS A 65 -2.04 16.72 25.43
CA LYS A 65 -2.78 17.95 25.74
C LYS A 65 -1.88 19.18 25.97
N ARG A 66 -0.56 19.01 26.02
CA ARG A 66 0.39 20.13 26.24
C ARG A 66 0.64 20.92 24.96
N ARG A 67 0.42 20.29 23.80
CA ARG A 67 0.54 20.96 22.50
C ARG A 67 -0.72 21.77 22.21
N PRO A 68 -0.59 22.92 21.54
CA PRO A 68 -1.77 23.66 21.11
C PRO A 68 -2.66 22.77 20.24
N PRO A 69 -4.00 22.91 20.35
CA PRO A 69 -4.92 22.17 19.51
C PRO A 69 -4.60 22.48 18.04
N ARG A 70 -4.34 21.43 17.26
CA ARG A 70 -4.08 21.56 15.83
C ARG A 70 -5.40 21.87 15.13
N PRO A 71 -5.37 22.65 14.02
CA PRO A 71 -6.55 22.84 13.20
C PRO A 71 -7.05 21.47 12.70
N GLU A 72 -8.33 21.19 12.89
CA GLU A 72 -8.96 19.99 12.33
C GLU A 72 -9.05 20.15 10.81
N THR A 73 -8.11 19.55 10.09
CA THR A 73 -8.14 19.52 8.62
C THR A 73 -9.13 18.46 8.15
N ARG A 74 -10.14 18.90 7.40
CA ARG A 74 -11.10 18.00 6.75
C ARG A 74 -10.50 17.51 5.42
N PHE A 75 -10.58 16.20 5.17
CA PHE A 75 -10.16 15.60 3.90
C PHE A 75 -11.38 15.30 3.02
N LEU A 76 -11.44 15.92 1.84
CA LEU A 76 -12.39 15.56 0.79
C LEU A 76 -11.67 14.73 -0.27
N SER A 77 -12.27 13.59 -0.63
CA SER A 77 -11.67 12.71 -1.62
C SER A 77 -11.83 13.28 -3.05
N PRO A 78 -10.78 13.28 -3.89
CA PRO A 78 -10.78 13.95 -5.20
C PRO A 78 -11.90 13.55 -6.18
N GLU A 79 -12.43 12.34 -6.08
CA GLU A 79 -13.50 11.86 -6.97
C GLU A 79 -14.87 12.49 -6.72
N PHE A 80 -15.08 13.11 -5.56
CA PHE A 80 -16.30 13.86 -5.28
C PHE A 80 -16.36 15.18 -6.05
N ILE A 81 -15.20 15.77 -6.37
CA ILE A 81 -15.12 17.06 -7.05
C ILE A 81 -15.43 16.85 -8.54
N PRO A 82 -16.57 17.37 -9.05
CA PRO A 82 -16.94 17.19 -10.44
C PRO A 82 -15.95 17.88 -11.38
N PRO A 83 -15.77 17.40 -12.63
CA PRO A 83 -14.95 18.10 -13.59
C PRO A 83 -15.66 19.37 -14.09
N ARG A 84 -14.88 20.36 -14.52
CA ARG A 84 -15.41 21.55 -15.20
C ARG A 84 -16.16 21.12 -16.48
N GLY A 85 -17.45 21.41 -16.54
CA GLY A 85 -18.33 21.00 -17.63
C GLY A 85 -19.73 21.59 -17.51
N ARG A 86 -20.62 21.22 -18.44
CA ARG A 86 -22.02 21.72 -18.51
C ARG A 86 -23.06 20.65 -18.14
N THR A 87 -22.63 19.57 -17.49
CA THR A 87 -23.51 18.48 -17.07
C THR A 87 -24.47 18.98 -15.99
N ASN A 88 -25.72 18.50 -16.01
CA ASN A 88 -26.72 18.87 -15.01
C ASN A 88 -26.24 18.47 -13.59
N PRO A 89 -26.25 19.39 -12.61
CA PRO A 89 -25.88 19.11 -11.22
C PRO A 89 -26.60 17.91 -10.58
N LEU A 90 -27.84 17.64 -10.98
CA LEU A 90 -28.63 16.51 -10.49
C LEU A 90 -27.90 15.16 -10.71
N LYS A 91 -27.17 15.01 -11.82
CA LYS A 91 -26.37 13.81 -12.10
C LYS A 91 -25.33 13.56 -11.01
N PHE A 92 -24.66 14.64 -10.55
CA PHE A 92 -23.63 14.53 -9.52
C PHE A 92 -24.22 14.33 -8.13
N GLN A 93 -25.43 14.82 -7.86
CA GLN A 93 -26.13 14.56 -6.60
C GLN A 93 -26.50 13.08 -6.48
N VAL A 94 -27.14 12.51 -7.51
CA VAL A 94 -27.52 11.08 -7.53
C VAL A 94 -26.27 10.19 -7.44
N GLU A 95 -25.23 10.49 -8.23
CA GLU A 95 -23.97 9.74 -8.17
C GLU A 95 -23.29 9.83 -6.80
N ARG A 96 -23.37 10.99 -6.12
CA ARG A 96 -22.84 11.16 -4.76
C ARG A 96 -23.63 10.39 -3.73
N GLN A 97 -24.95 10.34 -3.86
CA GLN A 97 -25.78 9.51 -3.01
C GLN A 97 -25.36 8.04 -3.09
N ASP A 98 -25.24 7.49 -4.31
CA ASP A 98 -24.80 6.11 -4.53
C ASP A 98 -23.40 5.85 -3.97
N MET A 99 -22.46 6.78 -4.16
CA MET A 99 -21.11 6.70 -3.61
C MET A 99 -21.11 6.66 -2.07
N LEU A 100 -21.95 7.47 -1.42
CA LEU A 100 -22.05 7.52 0.04
C LEU A 100 -22.69 6.26 0.59
N GLU A 101 -23.74 5.76 -0.05
CA GLU A 101 -24.35 4.45 0.29
C GLU A 101 -23.33 3.33 0.19
N ARG A 102 -22.51 3.29 -0.88
CA ARG A 102 -21.44 2.29 -1.00
C ARG A 102 -20.39 2.42 0.11
N ARG A 103 -20.03 3.64 0.52
CA ARG A 103 -19.08 3.90 1.63
C ARG A 103 -19.59 3.50 3.00
N LYS A 104 -20.92 3.44 3.20
CA LYS A 104 -21.52 2.89 4.43
C LYS A 104 -21.22 1.38 4.56
N VAL A 105 -21.12 0.67 3.42
CA VAL A 105 -20.81 -0.77 3.37
C VAL A 105 -19.31 -1.05 3.35
N LEU A 106 -18.55 -0.33 2.51
CA LEU A 106 -17.10 -0.47 2.36
C LEU A 106 -16.40 0.75 2.95
N HIS A 107 -15.56 0.55 3.96
CA HIS A 107 -14.72 1.62 4.49
C HIS A 107 -13.61 1.97 3.49
N ILE A 108 -13.69 3.16 2.91
CA ILE A 108 -12.66 3.72 2.02
C ILE A 108 -11.83 4.71 2.84
N PRO A 109 -10.56 4.39 3.16
CA PRO A 109 -9.70 5.26 3.95
C PRO A 109 -9.16 6.44 3.14
N GLU A 110 -8.61 7.44 3.83
CA GLU A 110 -7.85 8.52 3.22
C GLU A 110 -6.49 8.00 2.72
N PHE A 111 -6.16 8.30 1.47
CA PHE A 111 -4.83 8.03 0.91
C PHE A 111 -4.50 8.99 -0.23
N TYR A 112 -3.21 9.14 -0.50
CA TYR A 112 -2.69 10.02 -1.54
C TYR A 112 -1.82 9.25 -2.52
N VAL A 113 -1.46 9.92 -3.62
CA VAL A 113 -0.44 9.40 -4.53
C VAL A 113 0.90 9.33 -3.78
N GLY A 114 1.52 8.16 -3.83
CA GLY A 114 2.71 7.82 -3.03
C GLY A 114 2.44 6.98 -1.79
N SER A 115 1.19 6.87 -1.33
CA SER A 115 0.83 5.99 -0.22
C SER A 115 0.90 4.51 -0.65
N ILE A 116 1.24 3.62 0.29
CA ILE A 116 1.27 2.17 0.09
C ILE A 116 -0.05 1.59 0.56
N LEU A 117 -0.73 0.87 -0.34
CA LEU A 117 -2.04 0.27 -0.09
C LEU A 117 -1.96 -1.24 -0.25
N ARG A 118 -2.80 -1.93 0.52
CA ARG A 118 -3.13 -3.34 0.34
C ARG A 118 -4.62 -3.42 0.02
N VAL A 119 -4.95 -3.96 -1.15
CA VAL A 119 -6.33 -4.12 -1.59
C VAL A 119 -6.67 -5.61 -1.66
N THR A 120 -7.77 -5.99 -1.04
CA THR A 120 -8.32 -7.34 -1.08
C THR A 120 -9.54 -7.35 -1.99
N THR A 121 -9.51 -8.15 -3.04
CA THR A 121 -10.60 -8.30 -4.01
C THR A 121 -11.12 -9.73 -4.04
N ALA A 122 -12.40 -9.88 -4.36
CA ALA A 122 -13.00 -11.17 -4.69
C ALA A 122 -12.71 -11.52 -6.14
N ASP A 123 -12.04 -12.64 -6.36
CA ASP A 123 -11.71 -13.17 -7.69
C ASP A 123 -12.19 -14.63 -7.77
N PRO A 124 -13.16 -14.97 -8.65
CA PRO A 124 -13.71 -16.31 -8.74
C PRO A 124 -12.68 -17.38 -9.16
N TYR A 125 -11.59 -16.99 -9.83
CA TYR A 125 -10.59 -17.92 -10.35
C TYR A 125 -9.38 -18.10 -9.42
N ALA A 126 -9.27 -17.28 -8.38
CA ALA A 126 -8.22 -17.43 -7.38
C ALA A 126 -8.51 -18.63 -6.45
N SER A 127 -7.46 -19.31 -5.98
CA SER A 127 -7.57 -20.51 -5.12
C SER A 127 -8.42 -20.29 -3.86
N GLY A 128 -8.34 -19.09 -3.27
CA GLY A 128 -9.13 -18.70 -2.09
C GLY A 128 -10.36 -17.83 -2.40
N LYS A 129 -10.77 -17.73 -3.67
CA LYS A 129 -11.78 -16.76 -4.17
C LYS A 129 -11.48 -15.29 -3.85
N THR A 130 -10.29 -15.03 -3.31
CA THR A 130 -9.82 -13.73 -2.83
C THR A 130 -8.40 -13.55 -3.30
N SER A 131 -8.11 -12.33 -3.76
CA SER A 131 -6.82 -11.92 -4.27
C SER A 131 -6.39 -10.69 -3.49
N GLN A 132 -5.14 -10.68 -3.02
CA GLN A 132 -4.55 -9.55 -2.32
C GLN A 132 -3.41 -8.97 -3.14
N PHE A 133 -3.37 -7.64 -3.24
CA PHE A 133 -2.29 -6.95 -3.90
C PHE A 133 -1.82 -5.77 -3.04
N LEU A 134 -0.51 -5.72 -2.80
CA LEU A 134 0.16 -4.60 -2.13
C LEU A 134 0.99 -3.83 -3.15
N GLY A 135 0.88 -2.50 -3.12
CA GLY A 135 1.69 -1.64 -3.97
C GLY A 135 1.55 -0.16 -3.62
N ILE A 136 2.40 0.65 -4.25
CA ILE A 136 2.33 2.12 -4.15
C ILE A 136 1.27 2.66 -5.11
N CYS A 137 0.46 3.60 -4.64
CA CYS A 137 -0.48 4.32 -5.48
C CYS A 137 0.27 5.32 -6.37
N ILE A 138 0.29 5.09 -7.69
CA ILE A 138 1.02 5.93 -8.65
C ILE A 138 0.16 7.03 -9.27
N GLN A 139 -1.15 6.80 -9.35
CA GLN A 139 -2.11 7.73 -9.93
C GLN A 139 -3.48 7.46 -9.36
N ARG A 140 -4.24 8.53 -9.11
CA ARG A 140 -5.69 8.50 -8.91
C ARG A 140 -6.35 9.22 -10.09
N SER A 141 -7.36 8.60 -10.68
CA SER A 141 -8.05 9.08 -11.87
C SER A 141 -9.54 8.79 -11.80
N GLY A 142 -10.30 9.32 -12.76
CA GLY A 142 -11.75 9.19 -12.75
C GLY A 142 -12.44 10.15 -11.77
N ARG A 143 -13.75 10.16 -11.84
CA ARG A 143 -14.68 10.99 -11.06
C ARG A 143 -15.93 10.18 -10.78
N GLY A 144 -16.63 10.49 -9.69
CA GLY A 144 -17.85 9.78 -9.34
C GLY A 144 -17.62 8.29 -9.08
N LEU A 145 -18.56 7.44 -9.51
CA LEU A 145 -18.50 5.99 -9.32
C LEU A 145 -17.33 5.33 -10.08
N GLY A 146 -16.90 5.93 -11.20
CA GLY A 146 -15.80 5.44 -12.03
C GLY A 146 -14.40 5.85 -11.53
N ALA A 147 -14.25 6.20 -10.26
CA ALA A 147 -12.98 6.60 -9.69
C ALA A 147 -12.02 5.39 -9.58
N THR A 148 -10.82 5.56 -10.12
CA THR A 148 -9.80 4.51 -10.20
C THR A 148 -8.48 4.94 -9.58
N PHE A 149 -7.69 3.97 -9.17
CA PHE A 149 -6.32 4.18 -8.75
C PHE A 149 -5.44 3.01 -9.20
N ILE A 150 -4.20 3.32 -9.55
CA ILE A 150 -3.25 2.31 -10.03
C ILE A 150 -2.27 2.02 -8.90
N LEU A 151 -2.15 0.74 -8.55
CA LEU A 151 -1.12 0.23 -7.66
C LEU A 151 0.01 -0.38 -8.47
N ARG A 152 1.25 -0.06 -8.11
CA ARG A 152 2.47 -0.61 -8.70
C ARG A 152 3.29 -1.34 -7.65
N ASN A 153 3.78 -2.53 -7.98
CA ASN A 153 4.78 -3.23 -7.19
C ASN A 153 5.70 -4.04 -8.11
N THR A 154 6.92 -4.32 -7.67
CA THR A 154 7.84 -5.26 -8.33
C THR A 154 7.85 -6.56 -7.55
N ILE A 155 7.28 -7.62 -8.13
CA ILE A 155 7.19 -8.95 -7.53
C ILE A 155 8.11 -9.87 -8.34
N GLU A 156 9.05 -10.54 -7.67
CA GLU A 156 10.01 -11.47 -8.31
C GLU A 156 10.77 -10.83 -9.50
N GLY A 157 11.12 -9.55 -9.39
CA GLY A 157 11.81 -8.80 -10.45
C GLY A 157 10.92 -8.32 -11.60
N GLN A 158 9.63 -8.70 -11.62
CA GLN A 158 8.66 -8.26 -12.61
C GLN A 158 7.81 -7.10 -12.08
N GLY A 159 7.72 -6.00 -12.84
CA GLY A 159 6.84 -4.88 -12.52
C GLY A 159 5.38 -5.23 -12.84
N VAL A 160 4.52 -5.21 -11.83
CA VAL A 160 3.09 -5.46 -11.93
C VAL A 160 2.33 -4.19 -11.59
N GLU A 161 1.34 -3.85 -12.41
CA GLU A 161 0.42 -2.75 -12.17
C GLU A 161 -1.02 -3.25 -12.24
N ILE A 162 -1.83 -2.87 -11.26
CA ILE A 162 -3.26 -3.19 -11.23
C ILE A 162 -4.05 -1.90 -11.04
N CYS A 163 -5.01 -1.67 -11.93
CA CYS A 163 -5.97 -0.58 -11.83
C CYS A 163 -7.19 -1.06 -11.05
N PHE A 164 -7.43 -0.48 -9.88
CA PHE A 164 -8.60 -0.76 -9.06
C PHE A 164 -9.62 0.36 -9.18
N GLU A 165 -10.89 0.01 -9.17
CA GLU A 165 -12.04 0.92 -9.10
C GLU A 165 -12.51 1.03 -7.65
N LEU A 166 -12.54 2.24 -7.08
CA LEU A 166 -12.85 2.45 -5.66
C LEU A 166 -14.20 1.88 -5.21
N TYR A 167 -15.21 1.98 -6.07
CA TYR A 167 -16.58 1.59 -5.74
C TYR A 167 -16.98 0.21 -6.26
N ASN A 168 -16.03 -0.57 -6.79
CA ASN A 168 -16.33 -1.88 -7.34
C ASN A 168 -16.85 -2.84 -6.24
N PRO A 169 -17.94 -3.58 -6.48
CA PRO A 169 -18.50 -4.51 -5.51
C PRO A 169 -17.57 -5.68 -5.17
N ARG A 170 -16.58 -5.99 -6.03
CA ARG A 170 -15.59 -7.04 -5.79
C ARG A 170 -14.56 -6.65 -4.73
N ILE A 171 -14.39 -5.37 -4.41
CA ILE A 171 -13.47 -4.95 -3.36
C ILE A 171 -14.07 -5.27 -2.00
N GLN A 172 -13.31 -6.02 -1.20
CA GLN A 172 -13.67 -6.41 0.16
C GLN A 172 -13.07 -5.45 1.18
N GLU A 173 -11.80 -5.09 1.03
CA GLU A 173 -11.09 -4.22 1.96
C GLU A 173 -10.02 -3.40 1.23
N ILE A 174 -9.89 -2.14 1.63
CA ILE A 174 -8.79 -1.25 1.25
C ILE A 174 -8.04 -0.86 2.52
N GLN A 175 -6.86 -1.43 2.72
CA GLN A 175 -6.02 -1.15 3.88
C GLN A 175 -4.88 -0.20 3.49
N VAL A 176 -4.76 0.92 4.20
CA VAL A 176 -3.58 1.80 4.08
C VAL A 176 -2.46 1.21 4.92
N VAL A 177 -1.37 0.82 4.27
CA VAL A 177 -0.20 0.26 4.93
C VAL A 177 0.74 1.37 5.37
N LYS A 178 0.96 2.35 4.50
CA LYS A 178 1.76 3.54 4.81
C LYS A 178 1.14 4.77 4.16
N LEU A 179 0.71 5.71 4.99
CA LEU A 179 0.18 6.99 4.53
C LEU A 179 1.34 7.97 4.32
N GLU A 180 1.60 8.33 3.07
CA GLU A 180 2.59 9.36 2.71
C GLU A 180 2.18 10.08 1.42
N LYS A 181 2.63 11.33 1.29
CA LYS A 181 2.57 12.13 0.06
C LYS A 181 3.94 12.14 -0.61
N ARG A 182 3.96 12.33 -1.93
CA ARG A 182 5.18 12.62 -2.70
C ARG A 182 5.15 14.08 -3.19
N LEU A 183 6.26 14.52 -3.78
CA LEU A 183 6.38 15.86 -4.37
C LEU A 183 5.51 16.05 -5.60
N ASP A 184 5.18 14.94 -6.28
CA ASP A 184 4.44 14.94 -7.54
C ASP A 184 3.05 14.31 -7.34
N ASP A 185 2.05 14.85 -8.04
CA ASP A 185 0.68 14.32 -8.02
C ASP A 185 0.52 13.02 -8.81
N SER A 186 1.51 12.67 -9.65
CA SER A 186 1.52 11.42 -10.41
C SER A 186 2.93 10.82 -10.47
N LEU A 187 3.04 9.53 -10.18
CA LEU A 187 4.30 8.78 -10.13
C LEU A 187 4.47 7.84 -11.33
N LEU A 188 3.89 8.20 -12.48
CA LEU A 188 3.94 7.39 -13.70
C LEU A 188 5.38 7.17 -14.21
N TYR A 189 6.32 8.05 -13.83
CA TYR A 189 7.74 7.93 -14.15
C TYR A 189 8.41 6.74 -13.44
N LEU A 190 7.78 6.13 -12.43
CA LEU A 190 8.29 4.94 -11.76
C LEU A 190 8.41 3.71 -12.68
N ARG A 191 7.79 3.73 -13.87
CA ARG A 191 7.98 2.70 -14.91
C ARG A 191 9.40 2.72 -15.50
N ASP A 192 9.97 3.92 -15.63
CA ASP A 192 11.30 4.18 -16.17
C ASP A 192 12.36 4.35 -15.08
N ALA A 193 11.96 4.34 -13.81
CA ALA A 193 12.85 4.38 -12.66
C ALA A 193 13.54 3.04 -12.38
N LEU A 194 14.56 3.06 -11.52
CA LEU A 194 15.17 1.84 -11.01
C LEU A 194 14.13 1.01 -10.22
N PRO A 195 14.18 -0.35 -10.30
CA PRO A 195 13.22 -1.22 -9.61
C PRO A 195 13.18 -1.06 -8.09
N GLU A 196 14.30 -0.63 -7.48
CA GLU A 196 14.44 -0.41 -6.03
C GLU A 196 13.35 0.51 -5.46
N TYR A 197 12.94 1.54 -6.20
CA TYR A 197 11.93 2.50 -5.75
C TYR A 197 10.49 1.97 -5.88
N CYS A 198 10.29 0.86 -6.58
CA CYS A 198 8.98 0.23 -6.82
C CYS A 198 8.82 -1.12 -6.11
N THR A 199 9.89 -1.63 -5.49
CA THR A 199 9.90 -2.94 -4.84
C THR A 199 9.48 -2.77 -3.39
N PHE A 200 8.30 -3.30 -3.05
CA PHE A 200 7.77 -3.29 -1.69
C PHE A 200 7.50 -4.71 -1.22
N ASP A 201 7.83 -4.99 0.05
CA ASP A 201 7.50 -6.27 0.67
C ASP A 201 5.98 -6.42 0.80
N VAL A 202 5.43 -7.49 0.22
CA VAL A 202 4.00 -7.81 0.25
C VAL A 202 3.49 -8.01 1.68
N ASN A 203 4.36 -8.53 2.56
CA ASN A 203 4.02 -8.86 3.94
C ASN A 203 4.33 -7.75 4.94
N MET A 204 4.65 -6.54 4.48
CA MET A 204 4.95 -5.42 5.37
C MET A 204 3.74 -5.08 6.27
N LYS A 205 4.02 -4.73 7.53
CA LYS A 205 2.98 -4.38 8.50
C LYS A 205 2.54 -2.92 8.33
N PRO A 206 1.26 -2.60 8.58
CA PRO A 206 0.77 -1.24 8.50
C PRO A 206 1.41 -0.36 9.59
N VAL A 207 1.90 0.81 9.18
CA VAL A 207 2.42 1.85 10.06
C VAL A 207 1.23 2.66 10.58
N GLN A 208 1.07 2.75 11.90
CA GLN A 208 -0.01 3.54 12.49
C GLN A 208 0.26 5.03 12.29
N HIS A 209 -0.77 5.78 11.89
CA HIS A 209 -0.72 7.23 11.74
C HIS A 209 -1.80 7.86 12.61
N ASP A 210 -1.45 8.90 13.35
CA ASP A 210 -2.39 9.64 14.19
C ASP A 210 -3.23 10.58 13.30
N SER A 211 -4.56 10.50 13.38
CA SER A 211 -5.47 11.29 12.53
C SER A 211 -5.29 12.81 12.65
N GLY A 212 -4.77 13.31 13.78
CA GLY A 212 -4.50 14.73 14.01
C GLY A 212 -3.11 15.21 13.55
N GLN A 213 -2.32 14.35 12.88
CA GLN A 213 -1.03 14.74 12.32
C GLN A 213 -1.13 14.98 10.82
N GLU A 214 -0.52 16.07 10.37
CA GLU A 214 -0.34 16.35 8.94
C GLU A 214 0.32 15.17 8.24
N VAL A 215 -0.17 14.86 7.04
CA VAL A 215 0.33 13.73 6.27
C VAL A 215 1.77 13.98 5.85
N PRO A 216 2.73 13.09 6.19
CA PRO A 216 4.13 13.31 5.90
C PRO A 216 4.40 13.33 4.39
N VAL A 217 5.14 14.33 3.93
CA VAL A 217 5.58 14.47 2.53
C VAL A 217 6.98 13.90 2.38
N ASN A 218 7.09 12.80 1.65
CA ASN A 218 8.35 12.16 1.33
C ASN A 218 9.03 12.86 0.13
N GLN A 219 10.12 13.57 0.40
CA GLN A 219 10.88 14.35 -0.59
C GLN A 219 11.95 13.53 -1.35
N LEU A 220 11.91 12.19 -1.25
CA LEU A 220 12.88 11.33 -1.92
C LEU A 220 12.82 11.52 -3.44
N LYS A 221 13.96 11.91 -4.02
CA LYS A 221 14.18 12.00 -5.46
C LYS A 221 14.70 10.69 -6.04
N VAL A 222 14.06 10.23 -7.10
CA VAL A 222 14.26 8.94 -7.77
C VAL A 222 15.36 9.01 -8.82
N ARG A 223 16.12 7.92 -8.97
CA ARG A 223 17.07 7.68 -10.07
C ARG A 223 16.38 6.92 -11.21
N MET A 224 16.63 7.36 -12.44
CA MET A 224 16.03 6.81 -13.64
C MET A 224 16.93 5.74 -14.26
N LYS A 225 16.35 4.89 -15.10
CA LYS A 225 17.12 4.04 -16.02
C LYS A 225 17.81 4.90 -17.09
N PRO A 226 18.82 4.38 -17.80
CA PRO A 226 19.31 5.01 -19.02
C PRO A 226 18.18 5.22 -20.04
N LYS A 227 18.29 6.25 -20.88
CA LYS A 227 17.36 6.49 -22.00
C LYS A 227 17.41 5.31 -23.00
N PRO A 228 16.33 5.04 -23.77
CA PRO A 228 15.08 5.79 -23.88
C PRO A 228 14.06 5.46 -22.77
N TRP A 229 13.27 6.46 -22.37
CA TRP A 229 12.16 6.33 -21.43
C TRP A 229 10.81 6.26 -22.15
N SER A 230 9.79 5.76 -21.45
CA SER A 230 8.42 5.69 -21.95
C SER A 230 7.83 7.07 -22.31
N LYS A 231 8.21 8.12 -21.58
CA LYS A 231 7.85 9.51 -21.86
C LYS A 231 9.03 10.44 -21.66
N ARG A 232 8.92 11.63 -22.26
CA ARG A 232 9.88 12.74 -22.09
C ARG A 232 9.61 13.49 -20.80
N TRP A 233 9.92 12.87 -19.67
CA TRP A 233 9.68 13.38 -18.31
C TRP A 233 10.39 14.71 -18.03
N GLU A 234 11.47 14.99 -18.75
CA GLU A 234 12.24 16.24 -18.66
C GLU A 234 11.46 17.49 -19.12
N ARG A 235 10.33 17.31 -19.82
CA ARG A 235 9.57 18.44 -20.36
C ARG A 235 8.80 19.19 -19.27
N PRO A 236 8.83 20.54 -19.25
CA PRO A 236 8.12 21.36 -18.25
C PRO A 236 6.61 21.08 -18.14
N LYS A 237 5.98 20.57 -19.22
CA LYS A 237 4.55 20.18 -19.23
C LYS A 237 4.19 19.20 -18.11
N PHE A 238 5.10 18.32 -17.70
CA PHE A 238 4.84 17.33 -16.65
C PHE A 238 5.05 17.88 -15.23
N ASN A 239 5.82 18.97 -15.09
CA ASN A 239 6.13 19.62 -13.80
C ASN A 239 6.61 18.63 -12.70
N ILE A 240 7.49 17.70 -13.06
CA ILE A 240 8.00 16.66 -12.14
C ILE A 240 9.18 17.21 -11.33
N LYS A 241 9.08 17.12 -10.01
CA LYS A 241 10.10 17.54 -9.03
C LYS A 241 10.80 16.35 -8.37
N GLY A 242 10.22 15.15 -8.47
CA GLY A 242 10.71 13.92 -7.85
C GLY A 242 11.82 13.17 -8.59
N ILE A 243 12.31 13.66 -9.74
CA ILE A 243 13.38 13.01 -10.51
C ILE A 243 14.73 13.73 -10.30
N ARG A 244 15.81 12.97 -10.15
CA ARG A 244 17.18 13.52 -10.17
C ARG A 244 17.67 13.66 -11.61
N PHE A 245 17.27 14.74 -12.28
CA PHE A 245 17.67 15.01 -13.67
C PHE A 245 19.18 15.20 -13.85
N ASP A 246 19.86 15.76 -12.84
CA ASP A 246 21.30 16.05 -12.85
C ASP A 246 22.19 14.83 -13.14
N LEU A 247 21.73 13.62 -12.80
CA LEU A 247 22.48 12.37 -13.00
C LEU A 247 22.30 11.77 -14.40
N HIS A 248 21.28 12.20 -15.15
CA HIS A 248 20.86 11.55 -16.39
C HIS A 248 20.76 12.49 -17.59
N LEU A 249 20.70 13.80 -17.35
CA LEU A 249 20.56 14.82 -18.38
C LEU A 249 21.74 15.78 -18.31
N THR A 250 22.34 16.05 -19.46
CA THR A 250 23.29 17.15 -19.64
C THR A 250 22.57 18.50 -19.61
N GLU A 251 23.26 19.58 -19.29
CA GLU A 251 22.71 20.94 -19.36
C GLU A 251 22.14 21.29 -20.74
N GLU A 252 22.76 20.82 -21.82
CA GLU A 252 22.27 21.05 -23.19
C GLU A 252 20.87 20.44 -23.41
N GLN A 253 20.69 19.19 -22.99
CA GLN A 253 19.39 18.51 -23.03
C GLN A 253 18.34 19.21 -22.15
N MET A 254 18.73 19.74 -20.98
CA MET A 254 17.85 20.53 -20.13
C MET A 254 17.44 21.86 -20.79
N LYS A 255 18.39 22.55 -21.43
CA LYS A 255 18.11 23.77 -22.21
C LYS A 255 17.19 23.48 -23.38
N GLU A 256 17.37 22.34 -24.06
CA GLU A 256 16.48 21.89 -25.12
C GLU A 256 15.07 21.62 -24.58
N ALA A 257 14.95 20.89 -23.46
CA ALA A 257 13.68 20.62 -22.80
C ALA A 257 12.94 21.92 -22.41
N GLN A 258 13.69 22.92 -21.96
CA GLN A 258 13.16 24.23 -21.56
C GLN A 258 12.58 25.03 -22.73
N LYS A 259 12.97 24.76 -23.99
CA LYS A 259 12.36 25.39 -25.17
C LYS A 259 10.86 25.09 -25.30
N TRP A 260 10.38 23.98 -24.73
CA TRP A 260 8.95 23.65 -24.68
C TRP A 260 8.22 24.21 -23.46
N SER A 261 8.88 25.04 -22.65
CA SER A 261 8.23 25.73 -21.53
C SER A 261 7.12 26.65 -22.04
N ARG A 262 6.09 26.81 -21.21
CA ARG A 262 4.95 27.69 -21.48
C ARG A 262 4.67 28.53 -20.23
N PRO A 263 5.52 29.54 -19.93
CA PRO A 263 5.42 30.30 -18.68
C PRO A 263 4.07 31.00 -18.49
N TRP A 264 3.43 31.43 -19.58
CA TRP A 264 2.11 32.08 -19.56
C TRP A 264 0.99 31.18 -19.01
N LEU A 265 1.19 29.85 -18.96
CA LEU A 265 0.18 28.91 -18.49
C LEU A 265 -0.05 28.99 -16.97
N GLU A 266 0.97 29.39 -16.21
CA GLU A 266 0.88 29.59 -14.76
C GLU A 266 0.02 30.82 -14.42
N PHE A 267 0.05 31.84 -15.29
CA PHE A 267 -0.69 33.09 -15.12
C PHE A 267 -2.04 33.09 -15.84
N ASP A 268 -2.45 31.96 -16.42
CA ASP A 268 -3.75 31.82 -17.11
C ASP A 268 -4.88 31.58 -16.09
N MET A 269 -5.31 32.67 -15.44
CA MET A 269 -6.36 32.65 -14.42
C MET A 269 -7.71 32.12 -14.94
N MET A 270 -7.97 32.19 -16.25
CA MET A 270 -9.23 31.67 -16.84
C MET A 270 -9.27 30.14 -16.87
N ARG A 271 -8.10 29.50 -16.81
CA ARG A 271 -8.00 28.04 -16.76
C ARG A 271 -8.22 27.49 -15.35
N GLU A 272 -7.98 28.28 -14.33
CA GLU A 272 -8.19 27.90 -12.94
C GLU A 272 -9.63 27.43 -12.71
N TYR A 273 -9.78 26.41 -11.87
CA TYR A 273 -11.08 25.83 -11.53
C TYR A 273 -11.32 26.01 -10.03
N ASP A 274 -11.96 27.12 -9.68
CA ASP A 274 -12.38 27.38 -8.30
C ASP A 274 -13.50 26.41 -7.90
N THR A 275 -13.19 25.59 -6.91
CA THR A 275 -14.05 24.52 -6.39
C THR A 275 -14.54 24.81 -4.99
N SER A 276 -14.16 25.92 -4.37
CA SER A 276 -14.47 26.25 -2.97
C SER A 276 -15.97 26.15 -2.63
N LYS A 277 -16.82 26.79 -3.44
CA LYS A 277 -18.29 26.75 -3.28
C LYS A 277 -18.87 25.36 -3.50
N ILE A 278 -18.30 24.63 -4.46
CA ILE A 278 -18.73 23.28 -4.79
C ILE A 278 -18.41 22.36 -3.63
N GLU A 279 -17.16 22.39 -3.14
CA GLU A 279 -16.69 21.62 -1.99
C GLU A 279 -17.52 21.87 -0.74
N ALA A 280 -17.85 23.13 -0.43
CA ALA A 280 -18.74 23.46 0.68
C ALA A 280 -20.11 22.78 0.56
N ALA A 281 -20.75 22.85 -0.61
CA ALA A 281 -22.01 22.17 -0.86
C ALA A 281 -21.90 20.63 -0.77
N ILE A 282 -20.76 20.06 -1.22
CA ILE A 282 -20.50 18.62 -1.06
C ILE A 282 -20.41 18.25 0.41
N TRP A 283 -19.72 19.06 1.22
CA TRP A 283 -19.60 18.82 2.66
C TRP A 283 -20.95 18.81 3.36
N ASP A 284 -21.82 19.78 3.05
CA ASP A 284 -23.17 19.84 3.61
C ASP A 284 -23.97 18.56 3.28
N GLU A 285 -23.89 18.08 2.02
CA GLU A 285 -24.52 16.82 1.61
C GLU A 285 -23.95 15.59 2.33
N ILE A 286 -22.63 15.50 2.48
CA ILE A 286 -21.97 14.40 3.19
C ILE A 286 -22.38 14.41 4.67
N GLU A 287 -22.40 15.58 5.31
CA GLU A 287 -22.82 15.72 6.70
C GLU A 287 -24.30 15.37 6.90
N ALA A 288 -25.18 15.77 5.96
CA ALA A 288 -26.58 15.37 5.99
C ALA A 288 -26.75 13.85 5.90
N SER A 289 -26.05 13.19 4.97
CA SER A 289 -26.09 11.73 4.78
C SER A 289 -25.54 10.92 5.95
N LYS A 290 -24.64 11.52 6.75
CA LYS A 290 -24.10 10.92 7.99
C LYS A 290 -25.04 11.05 9.18
N LYS A 291 -25.87 12.10 9.21
CA LYS A 291 -26.84 12.37 10.29
C LYS A 291 -28.13 11.55 10.13
N SER A 292 -28.50 11.23 8.89
CA SER A 292 -29.62 10.34 8.54
C SER A 292 -29.25 8.87 8.69
#